data_AF-A0A8T3SHE3-F1
#
_entry.id   AF-A0A8T3SHE3-F1
#
_cell.length_a   1.000
_cell.length_b   1.000
_cell.length_c   1.000
_cell.angle_alpha   90.00
_cell.angle_beta   90.00
_cell.angle_gamma   90.00
#
_symmetry.space_group_name_H-M   'P 1'
#
loop_
_entity.id
_entity.type
_entity.pdbx_description
1 polymer ?
#
loop_
_entity_poly.entity_id
_entity_poly.type
_entity_poly.pdbx_seq_one_letter_code
_entity_poly.pdbx_strand_id
1 'polypeptide(L)'
;MTNILYYFRPGEEARMLARCQFGINGKRECGAILTYPIKGYPWRKNIIKDFTFNLDRDVIATLFGEVVRLKTYFPNECLTNDQLWSDKSEKANAITREATSGILCHTIGTMRNGKDWDEYFSMREDSQALLSSMLYITIARLIAPYEIPKC
;
A
#
# COMPACT_ATOMS: atom_id res chain seq x y z
N MET A 1 7.25 -22.14 -6.39
CA MET A 1 6.06 -21.27 -6.42
C MET A 1 6.49 -19.88 -5.96
N THR A 2 6.14 -18.83 -6.69
CA THR A 2 6.52 -17.46 -6.33
C THR A 2 5.31 -16.78 -5.71
N ASN A 3 5.35 -16.53 -4.41
CA ASN A 3 4.34 -15.70 -3.75
C ASN A 3 4.78 -14.25 -3.83
N ILE A 4 3.83 -13.36 -4.11
CA ILE A 4 4.08 -11.92 -4.19
C ILE A 4 3.14 -11.23 -3.21
N LEU A 5 3.67 -10.34 -2.39
CA LEU A 5 2.90 -9.44 -1.54
C LEU A 5 2.90 -8.07 -2.19
N TYR A 6 1.73 -7.46 -2.28
CA TYR A 6 1.50 -6.10 -2.74
C TYR A 6 0.88 -5.27 -1.64
N TYR A 7 1.37 -4.05 -1.50
CA TYR A 7 0.80 -3.03 -0.65
C TYR A 7 0.74 -1.71 -1.41
N PHE A 8 -0.43 -1.09 -1.38
CA PHE A 8 -0.68 0.18 -2.05
C PHE A 8 -1.21 1.17 -1.03
N ARG A 9 -0.49 2.28 -0.83
CA ARG A 9 -1.01 3.47 -0.15
C ARG A 9 -1.30 4.55 -1.19
N PRO A 10 -2.53 5.06 -1.29
CA PRO A 10 -2.82 6.18 -2.19
C PRO A 10 -2.00 7.42 -1.81
N GLY A 11 -1.63 8.21 -2.80
CA GLY A 11 -1.08 9.54 -2.57
C GLY A 11 -2.21 10.57 -2.56
N GLU A 12 -1.99 11.75 -2.01
CA GLU A 12 -3.01 12.80 -1.94
C GLU A 12 -2.34 14.17 -2.07
N GLU A 13 -2.76 14.97 -3.05
CA GLU A 13 -2.15 16.29 -3.30
C GLU A 13 -2.45 17.25 -2.15
N ALA A 14 -3.68 17.21 -1.61
CA ALA A 14 -4.10 18.09 -0.52
C ALA A 14 -3.20 17.99 0.72
N ARG A 15 -2.71 16.78 1.03
CA ARG A 15 -1.76 16.52 2.13
C ARG A 15 -0.28 16.50 1.69
N MET A 16 -0.01 16.71 0.40
CA MET A 16 1.31 16.45 -0.21
C MET A 16 1.84 15.03 0.10
N LEU A 17 0.93 14.05 0.20
CA LEU A 17 1.28 12.68 0.53
C LEU A 17 1.74 11.92 -0.72
N ALA A 18 2.91 11.31 -0.65
CA ALA A 18 3.40 10.43 -1.69
C ALA A 18 2.57 9.14 -1.76
N ARG A 19 2.19 8.74 -2.97
CA ARG A 19 1.66 7.41 -3.23
C ARG A 19 2.78 6.39 -3.05
N CYS A 20 2.50 5.27 -2.41
CA CYS A 20 3.43 4.17 -2.24
C CYS A 20 2.89 2.90 -2.90
N GLN A 21 3.66 2.32 -3.82
CA GLN A 21 3.42 0.98 -4.35
C GLN A 21 4.57 0.09 -3.90
N PHE A 22 4.32 -0.76 -2.92
CA PHE A 22 5.30 -1.66 -2.34
C PHE A 22 5.07 -3.10 -2.78
N GLY A 23 6.15 -3.81 -3.06
CA GLY A 23 6.12 -5.20 -3.48
C GLY A 23 7.23 -6.03 -2.85
N ILE A 24 6.92 -7.28 -2.52
CA ILE A 24 7.91 -8.30 -2.14
C ILE A 24 7.60 -9.57 -2.89
N ASN A 25 8.61 -10.20 -3.48
CA ASN A 25 8.50 -11.58 -3.92
C ASN A 25 9.17 -12.56 -2.95
N GLY A 26 8.73 -13.82 -2.96
CA GLY A 26 9.29 -14.89 -2.13
C GLY A 26 10.78 -15.20 -2.38
N LYS A 27 11.43 -14.54 -3.35
CA LYS A 27 12.86 -14.65 -3.66
C LYS A 27 13.72 -13.53 -3.05
N ARG A 28 13.15 -12.71 -2.14
CA ARG A 28 13.78 -11.58 -1.43
C ARG A 28 13.90 -10.28 -2.24
N GLU A 29 13.34 -10.20 -3.43
CA GLU A 29 13.28 -8.92 -4.13
C GLU A 29 12.15 -8.10 -3.51
N CYS A 30 12.52 -6.98 -2.89
CA CYS A 30 11.62 -6.08 -2.19
C CYS A 30 11.89 -4.65 -2.65
N GLY A 31 10.84 -3.87 -2.86
CA GLY A 31 10.98 -2.48 -3.25
C GLY A 31 9.70 -1.68 -3.11
N ALA A 32 9.84 -0.36 -3.24
CA ALA A 32 8.74 0.59 -3.31
C ALA A 32 8.93 1.56 -4.47
N ILE A 33 7.83 1.88 -5.13
CA ILE A 33 7.71 3.03 -6.02
C ILE A 33 7.01 4.13 -5.23
N LEU A 34 7.68 5.26 -5.00
CA LEU A 34 7.06 6.45 -4.44
C LEU A 34 6.77 7.46 -5.55
N THR A 35 5.53 7.96 -5.58
CA THR A 35 5.10 8.99 -6.53
C THR A 35 4.69 10.23 -5.75
N TYR A 36 5.50 11.29 -5.83
CA TYR A 36 5.32 12.53 -5.08
C TYR A 36 4.43 13.50 -5.85
N PRO A 37 3.30 13.94 -5.28
CA PRO A 37 2.44 14.93 -5.93
C PRO A 37 3.19 16.27 -6.06
N ILE A 38 2.95 16.97 -7.18
CA ILE A 38 3.38 18.36 -7.35
C ILE A 38 2.14 19.24 -7.36
N LYS A 39 2.07 20.17 -6.39
CA LYS A 39 0.92 21.05 -6.23
C LYS A 39 0.60 21.84 -7.51
N GLY A 40 -0.64 21.80 -7.95
CA GLY A 40 -1.16 22.47 -9.14
C GLY A 40 -1.02 21.65 -10.43
N TYR A 41 -0.23 20.57 -10.44
CA TYR A 41 0.06 19.80 -11.65
C TYR A 41 -0.72 18.47 -11.72
N PRO A 42 -0.97 17.94 -12.93
CA PRO A 42 -1.58 16.61 -13.08
C PRO A 42 -0.59 15.50 -12.72
N TRP A 43 -1.08 14.31 -12.35
CA TRP A 43 -0.26 13.16 -11.95
C TRP A 43 0.88 12.79 -12.90
N ARG A 44 0.76 13.07 -14.20
CA ARG A 44 1.81 12.82 -15.21
C ARG A 44 3.10 13.62 -14.96
N LYS A 45 3.03 14.67 -14.15
CA LYS A 45 4.18 15.49 -13.75
C LYS A 45 4.75 15.11 -12.39
N ASN A 46 4.13 14.18 -11.68
CA ASN A 46 4.61 13.74 -10.37
C ASN A 46 6.02 13.16 -10.49
N ILE A 47 6.82 13.39 -9.45
CA ILE A 47 8.15 12.79 -9.34
C ILE A 47 7.96 11.33 -8.98
N ILE A 48 8.59 10.42 -9.72
CA ILE A 48 8.56 8.98 -9.44
C ILE A 48 9.97 8.56 -9.04
N LYS A 49 10.10 7.86 -7.92
CA LYS A 49 11.37 7.27 -7.46
C LYS A 49 11.15 5.81 -7.07
N ASP A 50 12.05 4.95 -7.52
CA ASP A 50 12.09 3.54 -7.19
C ASP A 50 13.14 3.27 -6.11
N PHE A 51 12.78 2.44 -5.14
CA PHE A 51 13.64 2.04 -4.03
C PHE A 51 13.66 0.53 -3.89
N THR A 52 14.85 0.00 -3.60
CA THR A 52 15.05 -1.43 -3.33
C THR A 52 15.43 -1.59 -1.87
N PHE A 53 14.89 -2.64 -1.23
CA PHE A 53 15.16 -2.96 0.16
C PHE A 53 15.65 -4.39 0.28
N ASN A 54 16.50 -4.62 1.28
CA ASN A 54 16.92 -5.96 1.67
C ASN A 54 16.18 -6.33 2.95
N LEU A 55 15.36 -7.38 2.89
CA LEU A 55 14.64 -7.92 4.04
C LEU A 55 15.06 -9.36 4.32
N ASP A 56 15.17 -9.70 5.60
CA ASP A 56 15.43 -11.06 6.03
C ASP A 56 14.25 -11.99 5.73
N ARG A 57 14.54 -13.28 5.54
CA ARG A 57 13.51 -14.29 5.23
C ARG A 57 12.43 -14.34 6.30
N ASP A 58 12.81 -14.21 7.56
CA ASP A 58 11.88 -14.30 8.69
C ASP A 58 10.94 -13.09 8.70
N VAL A 59 11.44 -11.91 8.34
CA VAL A 59 10.62 -10.71 8.14
C VAL A 59 9.65 -10.92 7.00
N ILE A 60 10.12 -11.40 5.84
CA ILE A 60 9.25 -11.67 4.69
C ILE A 60 8.14 -12.66 5.06
N ALA A 61 8.49 -13.79 5.69
CA ALA A 61 7.51 -14.78 6.13
C ALA A 61 6.47 -14.18 7.10
N THR A 62 6.92 -13.33 8.03
CA THR A 62 6.04 -12.58 8.95
C THR A 62 5.09 -11.67 8.18
N LEU A 63 5.56 -10.93 7.18
CA LEU A 63 4.72 -10.02 6.39
C LEU A 63 3.63 -10.76 5.62
N PHE A 64 3.92 -11.92 5.04
CA PHE A 64 2.89 -12.77 4.42
C PHE A 64 1.89 -13.31 5.45
N GLY A 65 2.37 -13.75 6.61
CA GLY A 65 1.50 -14.20 7.71
C GLY A 65 0.58 -13.11 8.25
N GLU A 66 1.05 -11.87 8.30
CA GLU A 66 0.26 -10.72 8.73
C GLU A 66 -0.93 -10.42 7.82
N VAL A 67 -0.80 -10.60 6.50
CA VAL A 67 -1.92 -10.41 5.57
C VAL A 67 -3.05 -11.39 5.90
N VAL A 68 -2.70 -12.67 6.11
CA VAL A 68 -3.66 -13.71 6.50
C VAL A 68 -4.26 -13.41 7.88
N ARG A 69 -3.43 -12.96 8.83
CA ARG A 69 -3.88 -12.58 10.18
C ARG A 69 -4.90 -11.43 10.12
N LEU A 70 -4.60 -10.37 9.37
CA LEU A 70 -5.50 -9.22 9.22
C LEU A 70 -6.87 -9.66 8.69
N LYS A 71 -6.89 -10.43 7.59
CA LYS A 71 -8.14 -10.91 7.00
C LYS A 71 -8.94 -11.82 7.94
N THR A 72 -8.24 -12.69 8.68
CA THR A 72 -8.86 -13.69 9.57
C THR A 72 -9.45 -13.05 10.83
N TYR A 73 -8.69 -12.15 11.48
CA TYR A 73 -9.06 -11.62 12.80
C TYR A 73 -9.79 -10.27 12.73
N PHE A 74 -9.65 -9.52 11.64
CA PHE A 74 -10.31 -8.22 11.44
C PHE A 74 -11.11 -8.18 10.13
N PRO A 75 -11.96 -9.18 9.83
CA PRO A 75 -12.63 -9.27 8.53
C PRO A 75 -13.53 -8.07 8.22
N ASN A 76 -14.11 -7.45 9.26
CA ASN A 76 -14.99 -6.27 9.13
C ASN A 76 -14.23 -4.98 8.79
N GLU A 77 -12.91 -4.94 9.00
CA GLU A 77 -12.05 -3.81 8.61
C GLU A 77 -11.44 -4.02 7.21
N CYS A 78 -11.56 -5.23 6.65
CA CYS A 78 -11.04 -5.61 5.33
C CYS A 78 -12.12 -5.43 4.25
N LEU A 79 -12.19 -4.22 3.70
CA LEU A 79 -13.15 -3.80 2.68
C LEU A 79 -12.93 -4.51 1.33
N THR A 80 -14.05 -4.85 0.68
CA THR A 80 -14.10 -5.37 -0.69
C THR A 80 -14.32 -4.26 -1.71
N ASN A 81 -14.10 -4.55 -3.01
CA ASN A 81 -14.12 -3.53 -4.07
C ASN A 81 -15.46 -2.76 -4.20
N ASP A 82 -16.59 -3.39 -3.88
CA ASP A 82 -17.92 -2.78 -3.88
C ASP A 82 -18.12 -1.76 -2.75
N GLN A 83 -17.29 -1.81 -1.71
CA GLN A 83 -17.26 -0.85 -0.60
C GLN A 83 -16.30 0.31 -0.85
N LEU A 84 -15.62 0.31 -2.00
CA LEU A 84 -14.60 1.29 -2.36
C LEU A 84 -15.05 2.12 -3.55
N TRP A 85 -14.52 3.33 -3.63
CA TRP A 85 -14.64 4.16 -4.82
C TRP A 85 -13.30 4.83 -5.13
N SER A 86 -13.13 5.14 -6.41
CA SER A 86 -11.95 5.84 -6.91
C SER A 86 -12.27 7.34 -7.00
N ASP A 87 -11.67 8.11 -6.12
CA ASP A 87 -11.76 9.56 -6.11
C ASP A 87 -10.92 10.15 -7.24
N LYS A 88 -11.64 10.68 -8.25
CA LYS A 88 -11.08 11.31 -9.44
C LYS A 88 -10.91 12.82 -9.28
N SER A 89 -11.37 13.41 -8.18
CA SER A 89 -11.18 14.83 -7.91
C SER A 89 -9.71 15.15 -7.62
N GLU A 90 -8.99 14.15 -7.11
CA GLU A 90 -7.59 14.26 -6.76
C GLU A 90 -6.68 14.10 -7.99
N LYS A 91 -5.76 15.06 -8.13
CA LYS A 91 -4.82 15.10 -9.26
C LYS A 91 -3.73 14.05 -9.13
N ALA A 92 -3.55 13.46 -7.94
CA ALA A 92 -2.73 12.30 -7.69
C ALA A 92 -3.49 11.02 -8.06
N ASN A 93 -3.35 10.57 -9.32
CA ASN A 93 -3.80 9.31 -9.89
C ASN A 93 -4.70 8.41 -9.00
N ALA A 94 -6.02 8.48 -9.21
CA ALA A 94 -7.05 7.57 -8.70
C ALA A 94 -6.83 7.13 -7.25
N ILE A 95 -7.37 7.91 -6.31
CA ILE A 95 -7.29 7.61 -4.89
C ILE A 95 -8.38 6.61 -4.50
N THR A 96 -8.02 5.53 -3.81
CA THR A 96 -9.00 4.58 -3.26
C THR A 96 -9.51 5.07 -1.91
N ARG A 97 -10.83 5.22 -1.78
CA ARG A 97 -11.51 5.60 -0.53
C ARG A 97 -12.64 4.63 -0.19
N GLU A 98 -13.00 4.53 1.08
CA GLU A 98 -14.24 3.88 1.51
C GLU A 98 -15.45 4.70 1.01
N ALA A 99 -16.44 4.02 0.43
CA ALA A 99 -17.62 4.66 -0.17
C ALA A 99 -18.51 5.38 0.85
N THR A 100 -18.58 4.88 2.07
CA THR A 100 -19.46 5.42 3.12
C THR A 100 -18.87 6.63 3.82
N SER A 101 -17.58 6.60 4.15
CA SER A 101 -16.92 7.64 4.95
C SER A 101 -16.02 8.60 4.15
N GLY A 102 -15.60 8.21 2.94
CA GLY A 102 -14.61 8.97 2.17
C GLY A 102 -13.18 8.87 2.71
N ILE A 103 -12.93 8.03 3.73
CA ILE A 103 -11.59 7.83 4.29
C ILE A 103 -10.71 7.11 3.29
N LEU A 104 -9.43 7.49 3.21
CA LEU A 104 -8.45 6.84 2.34
C LEU A 104 -8.23 5.37 2.75
N CYS A 105 -8.07 4.51 1.75
CA CYS A 105 -7.87 3.09 1.98
C CYS A 105 -6.54 2.61 1.39
N HIS A 106 -5.84 1.80 2.16
CA HIS A 106 -4.67 1.05 1.75
C HIS A 106 -5.12 -0.28 1.16
N THR A 107 -4.63 -0.63 -0.03
CA THR A 107 -4.93 -1.93 -0.65
C THR A 107 -3.80 -2.90 -0.37
N ILE A 108 -4.16 -4.10 0.07
CA ILE A 108 -3.24 -5.17 0.46
C ILE A 108 -3.63 -6.41 -0.33
N GLY A 109 -2.65 -7.12 -0.86
CA GLY A 109 -2.92 -8.42 -1.44
C GLY A 109 -1.72 -9.33 -1.54
N THR A 110 -1.99 -10.61 -1.67
CA THR A 110 -1.01 -11.66 -1.94
C THR A 110 -1.41 -12.42 -3.20
N MET A 111 -0.44 -12.75 -4.03
CA MET A 111 -0.65 -13.52 -5.26
C MET A 111 0.22 -14.77 -5.28
N ARG A 112 -0.32 -15.88 -5.80
CA ARG A 112 0.45 -17.06 -6.19
C ARG A 112 0.81 -17.01 -7.66
N ASN A 113 2.10 -17.27 -7.94
CA ASN A 113 2.66 -17.36 -9.29
C ASN A 113 2.36 -16.14 -10.19
N GLY A 114 2.11 -14.98 -9.58
CA GLY A 114 1.86 -13.72 -10.27
C GLY A 114 0.58 -13.66 -11.11
N LYS A 115 -0.37 -14.58 -10.90
CA LYS A 115 -1.62 -14.63 -11.69
C LYS A 115 -2.87 -14.62 -10.83
N ASP A 116 -2.89 -15.38 -9.74
CA ASP A 116 -4.08 -15.57 -8.92
C ASP A 116 -3.89 -14.89 -7.57
N TRP A 117 -4.85 -14.03 -7.20
CA TRP A 117 -4.91 -13.43 -5.87
C TRP A 117 -5.36 -14.47 -4.85
N ASP A 118 -4.58 -14.63 -3.80
CA ASP A 118 -4.95 -15.40 -2.60
C ASP A 118 -5.79 -14.51 -1.68
N GLU A 119 -5.21 -13.36 -1.31
CA GLU A 119 -5.85 -12.34 -0.50
C GLU A 119 -5.85 -11.03 -1.29
N TYR A 120 -6.97 -10.32 -1.26
CA TYR A 120 -7.07 -8.99 -1.83
C TYR A 120 -8.17 -8.20 -1.12
N PHE A 121 -7.79 -7.16 -0.40
CA PHE A 121 -8.70 -6.31 0.36
C PHE A 121 -8.12 -4.91 0.54
N SER A 122 -8.95 -3.97 0.99
CA SER A 122 -8.46 -2.67 1.44
C SER A 122 -8.81 -2.41 2.89
N MET A 123 -8.01 -1.62 3.59
CA MET A 123 -8.27 -1.19 4.96
C MET A 123 -8.13 0.33 5.03
N ARG A 124 -8.95 0.98 5.85
CA ARG A 124 -8.88 2.43 6.02
C ARG A 124 -7.55 2.84 6.64
N GLU A 125 -7.06 4.03 6.29
CA GLU A 125 -5.81 4.58 6.83
C GLU A 125 -5.88 4.80 8.34
N ASP A 126 -7.08 4.91 8.92
CA ASP A 126 -7.34 5.07 10.35
C ASP A 126 -7.66 3.76 11.09
N SER A 127 -7.65 2.62 10.38
CA SER A 127 -7.86 1.30 10.98
C SER A 127 -6.79 1.00 12.01
N GLN A 128 -7.22 0.74 13.25
CA GLN A 128 -6.29 0.37 14.32
C GLN A 128 -5.63 -0.98 14.04
N ALA A 129 -6.35 -1.92 13.42
CA ALA A 129 -5.79 -3.20 13.00
C ALA A 129 -4.67 -3.02 11.96
N LEU A 130 -4.86 -2.12 10.98
CA LEU A 130 -3.82 -1.78 10.01
C LEU A 130 -2.62 -1.11 10.69
N LEU A 131 -2.86 -0.04 11.45
CA LEU A 131 -1.80 0.80 12.04
C LEU A 131 -0.93 0.03 13.04
N SER A 132 -1.50 -0.97 13.72
CA SER A 132 -0.76 -1.87 14.63
C SER A 132 -0.16 -3.09 13.94
N SER A 133 -0.45 -3.32 12.66
CA SER A 133 0.07 -4.49 11.93
C SER A 133 1.57 -4.38 11.69
N MET A 134 2.25 -5.53 11.76
CA MET A 134 3.68 -5.59 11.43
C MET A 134 3.92 -5.26 9.95
N LEU A 135 2.92 -5.49 9.09
CA LEU A 135 2.95 -5.08 7.68
C LEU A 135 3.09 -3.56 7.54
N TYR A 136 2.15 -2.80 8.10
CA TYR A 136 2.16 -1.34 8.02
C TYR A 136 3.42 -0.77 8.67
N ILE A 137 3.74 -1.21 9.89
CA ILE A 137 4.90 -0.69 10.64
C ILE A 137 6.21 -0.92 9.87
N THR A 138 6.38 -2.09 9.27
CA THR A 138 7.59 -2.41 8.50
C THR A 138 7.69 -1.54 7.25
N ILE A 139 6.63 -1.47 6.46
CA ILE A 139 6.61 -0.69 5.21
C ILE A 139 6.81 0.80 5.52
N ALA A 140 6.09 1.34 6.52
CA ALA A 140 6.22 2.73 6.95
C ALA A 140 7.66 3.05 7.36
N ARG A 141 8.34 2.17 8.11
CA ARG A 141 9.76 2.35 8.46
C ARG A 141 10.69 2.32 7.25
N LEU A 142 10.44 1.44 6.29
CA LEU A 142 11.26 1.35 5.07
C LEU A 142 11.15 2.61 4.21
N ILE A 143 9.95 3.16 4.10
CA ILE A 143 9.71 4.32 3.22
C ILE A 143 9.92 5.68 3.92
N ALA A 144 9.89 5.74 5.25
CA ALA A 144 10.01 6.98 6.03
C ALA A 144 11.21 7.88 5.62
N PRO A 145 12.43 7.35 5.37
CA PRO A 145 13.56 8.18 4.92
C PRO A 145 13.37 8.84 3.55
N TYR A 146 12.37 8.39 2.79
CA TYR A 146 12.09 8.80 1.41
C TYR A 146 10.79 9.57 1.27
N GLU A 147 9.94 9.68 2.31
CA GLU A 147 8.65 10.39 2.26
C GLU A 147 8.78 11.87 1.87
N ILE A 148 9.93 12.49 2.16
CA ILE A 148 10.22 13.86 1.74
C ILE A 148 11.12 13.78 0.50
N PRO A 149 10.70 14.33 -0.65
CA PRO A 149 11.56 14.36 -1.82
C PRO A 149 12.79 15.21 -1.50
N LYS A 150 13.96 14.56 -1.37
CA LYS A 150 15.24 15.29 -1.42
C LYS A 150 15.34 15.92 -2.81
N CYS A 151 15.32 17.25 -2.84
CA CYS A 151 15.56 18.08 -4.01
C CYS A 151 16.96 17.83 -4.58
#